data_AF-A0A0F9B309-F1
#
_entry.id   AF-A0A0F9B309-F1
#
_cell.length_a   1.000
_cell.length_b   1.000
_cell.length_c   1.000
_cell.angle_alpha   90.00
_cell.angle_beta   90.00
_cell.angle_gamma   90.00
#
_symmetry.space_group_name_H-M   'P 1'
#
loop_
_entity.id
_entity.type
_entity.pdbx_description
1 polymer ?
#
loop_
_entity_poly.entity_id
_entity_poly.type
_entity_poly.pdbx_seq_one_letter_code
_entity_poly.pdbx_strand_id
1 'polypeptide(L)'
;MKWKTLKHNGILFPPAFESQRIKIKIKGESVSLNLEQEEMMYHWAKKKDTPYVQDKMFQKNFTADFAKTLNSKFKNLQYSDIDFSQAYKLVDKEVDQKAMMAKEEKKK
;
A
#
# COMPACT_ATOMS: atom_id res chain seq x y z
N MET A 1 36.46 7.87 -24.67
CA MET A 1 35.10 8.04 -25.26
C MET A 1 34.30 6.79 -24.92
N LYS A 2 33.14 6.88 -24.25
CA LYS A 2 32.42 5.69 -23.74
C LYS A 2 31.62 4.94 -24.82
N TRP A 3 30.98 5.64 -25.78
CA TRP A 3 30.26 4.98 -26.88
C TRP A 3 30.28 5.86 -28.13
N LYS A 4 30.10 5.24 -29.31
CA LYS A 4 29.85 5.91 -30.60
C LYS A 4 28.37 5.89 -30.99
N THR A 5 27.66 4.80 -30.68
CA THR A 5 26.20 4.66 -30.84
C THR A 5 25.63 3.82 -29.69
N LEU A 6 24.39 4.11 -29.29
CA LEU A 6 23.64 3.35 -28.28
C LEU A 6 22.16 3.32 -28.70
N LYS A 7 21.55 2.12 -28.71
CA LYS A 7 20.12 1.92 -28.93
C LYS A 7 19.56 1.05 -27.83
N HIS A 8 18.50 1.50 -27.17
CA HIS A 8 17.75 0.74 -26.16
C HIS A 8 16.26 1.01 -26.32
N ASN A 9 15.42 0.11 -25.80
CA ASN A 9 13.96 0.17 -25.94
C ASN A 9 13.29 0.97 -24.82
N GLY A 10 13.96 2.00 -24.30
CA GLY A 10 13.46 2.79 -23.19
C GLY A 10 13.42 2.03 -21.87
N ILE A 11 12.46 2.41 -21.02
CA ILE A 11 12.22 1.83 -19.69
C ILE A 11 10.82 1.22 -19.66
N LEU A 12 10.66 0.13 -18.89
CA LEU A 12 9.37 -0.49 -18.62
C LEU A 12 8.81 0.09 -17.31
N PHE A 13 7.67 0.75 -17.37
CA PHE A 13 6.96 1.21 -16.18
C PHE A 13 6.17 0.07 -15.54
N PRO A 14 6.02 0.07 -14.20
CA PRO A 14 5.10 -0.85 -13.55
C PRO A 14 3.66 -0.57 -14.02
N PRO A 15 2.76 -1.57 -13.97
CA PRO A 15 1.34 -1.36 -14.19
C PRO A 15 0.78 -0.26 -13.27
N ALA A 16 -0.24 0.46 -13.75
CA ALA A 16 -0.98 1.39 -12.92
C ALA A 16 -1.70 0.65 -11.78
N PHE A 17 -1.82 1.30 -10.62
CA PHE A 17 -2.59 0.75 -9.51
C PHE A 17 -4.08 0.68 -9.84
N GLU A 18 -4.70 -0.44 -9.51
CA GLU A 18 -6.14 -0.66 -9.63
C GLU A 18 -6.77 -0.70 -8.23
N SER A 19 -7.91 -0.03 -8.09
CA SER A 19 -8.63 0.04 -6.82
C SER A 19 -8.96 -1.35 -6.26
N GLN A 20 -8.60 -1.56 -5.00
CA GLN A 20 -8.87 -2.78 -4.24
C GLN A 20 -10.13 -2.66 -3.36
N ARG A 21 -10.86 -1.54 -3.50
CA ARG A 21 -12.05 -1.14 -2.73
C ARG A 21 -11.82 -1.15 -1.21
N ILE A 22 -10.63 -0.76 -0.78
CA ILE A 22 -10.28 -0.60 0.63
C ILE A 22 -11.08 0.56 1.21
N LYS A 23 -11.73 0.32 2.34
CA LYS A 23 -12.35 1.36 3.17
C LYS A 23 -11.58 1.42 4.48
N ILE A 24 -11.39 2.61 5.00
CA ILE A 24 -10.74 2.81 6.29
C ILE A 24 -11.63 3.62 7.20
N LYS A 25 -11.33 3.53 8.49
CA LYS A 25 -11.83 4.48 9.48
C LYS A 25 -10.69 5.32 9.99
N ILE A 26 -10.93 6.62 10.11
CA ILE A 26 -9.99 7.56 10.71
C ILE A 26 -10.70 8.24 11.88
N LYS A 27 -10.15 8.14 13.09
CA LYS A 27 -10.77 8.65 14.33
C LYS A 27 -12.22 8.14 14.51
N GLY A 28 -12.46 6.90 14.11
CA GLY A 28 -13.78 6.25 14.17
C GLY A 28 -14.73 6.58 13.02
N GLU A 29 -14.42 7.57 12.17
CA GLU A 29 -15.25 7.95 11.03
C GLU A 29 -14.88 7.18 9.77
N SER A 30 -15.87 6.71 9.00
CA SER A 30 -15.64 6.08 7.70
C SER A 30 -15.15 7.09 6.67
N VAL A 31 -14.00 6.83 6.05
CA VAL A 31 -13.41 7.70 5.02
C VAL A 31 -13.34 6.94 3.70
N SER A 32 -13.91 7.53 2.65
CA SER A 32 -13.76 7.04 1.28
C SER A 32 -12.41 7.51 0.73
N LEU A 33 -11.60 6.57 0.24
CA LEU A 33 -10.29 6.86 -0.32
C LEU A 33 -10.38 7.09 -1.83
N ASN A 34 -9.57 8.01 -2.35
CA ASN A 34 -9.26 8.08 -3.77
C ASN A 34 -8.17 7.04 -4.12
N LEU A 35 -7.84 6.93 -5.42
CA LEU A 35 -6.92 5.90 -5.91
C LEU A 35 -5.51 6.00 -5.28
N GLU A 36 -4.98 7.21 -5.15
CA GLU A 36 -3.66 7.46 -4.55
C GLU A 36 -3.63 7.07 -3.06
N GLN A 37 -4.63 7.53 -2.29
CA GLN A 37 -4.76 7.22 -0.87
C GLN A 37 -4.93 5.70 -0.64
N GLU A 38 -5.71 5.06 -1.51
CA GLU A 38 -5.91 3.62 -1.47
C GLU A 38 -4.62 2.86 -1.77
N GLU A 39 -3.85 3.29 -2.77
CA GLU A 39 -2.55 2.72 -3.10
C GLU A 39 -1.58 2.82 -1.92
N MET A 40 -1.47 4.01 -1.28
CA MET A 40 -0.66 4.20 -0.08
C MET A 40 -1.07 3.22 1.03
N MET A 41 -2.37 3.06 1.25
CA MET A 41 -2.90 2.19 2.30
C MET A 41 -2.66 0.71 2.01
N TYR A 42 -2.83 0.30 0.76
CA TYR A 42 -2.56 -1.05 0.29
C TYR A 42 -1.07 -1.42 0.46
N HIS A 43 -0.17 -0.52 0.07
CA HIS A 43 1.27 -0.76 0.21
C HIS A 43 1.74 -0.75 1.67
N TRP A 44 1.14 0.06 2.53
CA TRP A 44 1.35 -0.03 3.98
C TRP A 44 0.89 -1.40 4.51
N ALA A 45 -0.30 -1.85 4.11
CA ALA A 45 -0.85 -3.14 4.51
C ALA A 45 0.03 -4.33 4.13
N LYS A 46 0.67 -4.28 2.95
CA LYS A 46 1.67 -5.28 2.53
C LYS A 46 2.90 -5.38 3.41
N LYS A 47 3.17 -4.38 4.25
CA LYS A 47 4.30 -4.37 5.18
C LYS A 47 3.93 -4.87 6.58
N LYS A 48 2.66 -5.20 6.85
CA LYS A 48 2.16 -5.53 8.21
C LYS A 48 2.96 -6.60 8.95
N ASP A 49 3.49 -7.60 8.23
CA ASP A 49 4.24 -8.72 8.82
C ASP A 49 5.77 -8.49 8.81
N THR A 50 6.20 -7.26 8.51
CA THR A 50 7.61 -6.87 8.51
C THR A 50 7.94 -6.06 9.77
N PRO A 51 9.19 -6.08 10.26
CA PRO A 51 9.59 -5.29 11.43
C PRO A 51 9.40 -3.77 11.21
N TYR A 52 9.35 -3.31 9.96
CA TYR A 52 9.13 -1.90 9.63
C TYR A 52 7.82 -1.34 10.21
N VAL A 53 6.75 -2.13 10.28
CA VAL A 53 5.47 -1.64 10.78
C VAL A 53 5.48 -1.36 12.28
N GLN A 54 6.47 -1.88 13.02
CA GLN A 54 6.70 -1.54 14.43
C GLN A 54 7.66 -0.36 14.62
N ASP A 55 8.35 0.07 13.56
CA ASP A 55 9.27 1.20 13.61
C ASP A 55 8.49 2.52 13.70
N LYS A 56 8.71 3.26 14.79
CA LYS A 56 8.00 4.53 15.07
C LYS A 56 8.32 5.61 14.04
N MET A 57 9.54 5.62 13.49
CA MET A 57 9.94 6.57 12.45
C MET A 57 9.24 6.25 11.14
N PHE A 58 9.12 4.97 10.79
CA PHE A 58 8.39 4.48 9.63
C PHE A 58 6.89 4.80 9.72
N GLN A 59 6.26 4.52 10.87
CA GLN A 59 4.88 4.90 11.15
C GLN A 59 4.69 6.42 11.02
N LYS A 60 5.56 7.22 11.64
CA LYS A 60 5.50 8.68 11.58
C LYS A 60 5.60 9.21 10.15
N ASN A 61 6.55 8.70 9.37
CA ASN A 61 6.75 9.13 7.99
C ASN A 61 5.53 8.79 7.13
N PHE A 62 5.02 7.56 7.23
CA PHE A 62 3.80 7.16 6.54
C PHE A 62 2.60 8.03 6.92
N THR A 63 2.34 8.22 8.22
CA THR A 63 1.19 9.01 8.67
C THR A 63 1.31 10.46 8.22
N ALA A 64 2.51 11.05 8.24
CA ALA A 64 2.74 12.41 7.79
C ALA A 64 2.46 12.57 6.29
N ASP A 65 2.93 11.63 5.46
CA ASP A 65 2.68 11.68 4.01
C ASP A 65 1.22 11.37 3.67
N PHE A 66 0.63 10.37 4.33
CA PHE A 66 -0.78 10.03 4.15
C PHE A 66 -1.68 11.21 4.53
N ALA A 67 -1.41 11.90 5.65
CA ALA A 67 -2.17 13.07 6.08
C ALA A 67 -2.15 14.23 5.06
N LYS A 68 -1.06 14.40 4.28
CA LYS A 68 -0.99 15.43 3.22
C LYS A 68 -1.99 15.18 2.09
N THR A 69 -2.34 13.92 1.84
CA THR A 69 -3.32 13.54 0.80
C THR A 69 -4.77 13.68 1.28
N LEU A 70 -5.00 13.80 2.59
CA LEU A 70 -6.32 13.91 3.18
C LEU A 70 -6.79 15.36 3.25
N ASN A 71 -8.09 15.53 3.46
CA ASN A 71 -8.66 16.86 3.69
C ASN A 71 -8.16 17.47 5.02
N SER A 72 -8.34 18.78 5.16
CA SER A 72 -7.84 19.56 6.31
C SER A 72 -8.40 19.10 7.67
N LYS A 73 -9.51 18.35 7.69
CA LYS A 73 -10.09 17.75 8.90
C LYS A 73 -9.11 16.81 9.61
N PHE A 74 -8.20 16.19 8.87
CA PHE A 74 -7.24 15.22 9.39
C PHE A 74 -5.81 15.78 9.56
N LYS A 75 -5.64 17.12 9.67
CA LYS A 75 -4.32 17.78 9.78
C LYS A 75 -3.40 17.31 10.92
N ASN A 76 -3.95 16.72 11.98
CA ASN A 76 -3.21 16.19 13.14
C ASN A 76 -3.47 14.70 13.31
N LEU A 77 -3.31 13.94 12.24
CA LEU A 77 -3.50 12.49 12.23
C LEU A 77 -2.36 11.80 12.99
N GLN A 78 -2.70 10.92 13.93
CA GLN A 78 -1.77 9.98 14.55
C GLN A 78 -1.88 8.61 13.88
N TYR A 79 -0.82 7.82 13.95
CA TYR A 79 -0.83 6.45 13.43
C TYR A 79 -1.97 5.61 14.05
N SER A 80 -2.17 5.75 15.36
CA SER A 80 -3.24 5.06 16.11
C SER A 80 -4.66 5.50 15.74
N ASP A 81 -4.83 6.62 15.04
CA ASP A 81 -6.14 7.09 14.60
C ASP A 81 -6.65 6.35 13.36
N ILE A 82 -5.78 5.62 12.66
CA ILE A 82 -6.08 4.94 11.40
C ILE A 82 -6.40 3.47 11.67
N ASP A 83 -7.58 3.03 11.26
CA ASP A 83 -7.98 1.62 11.28
C ASP A 83 -7.54 0.92 9.99
N PHE A 84 -6.47 0.13 10.08
CA PHE A 84 -5.90 -0.64 8.99
C PHE A 84 -6.55 -2.02 8.78
N SER A 85 -7.52 -2.41 9.61
CA SER A 85 -8.01 -3.80 9.69
C SER A 85 -8.55 -4.34 8.37
N GLN A 86 -9.28 -3.54 7.58
CA GLN A 86 -9.76 -3.99 6.28
C GLN A 86 -8.62 -4.19 5.28
N ALA A 87 -7.66 -3.26 5.24
CA ALA A 87 -6.51 -3.35 4.34
C ALA A 87 -5.65 -4.58 4.67
N TYR A 88 -5.43 -4.86 5.96
CA TYR A 88 -4.73 -6.07 6.41
C TYR A 88 -5.46 -7.35 6.01
N LYS A 89 -6.77 -7.43 6.25
CA LYS A 89 -7.60 -8.58 5.84
C LYS A 89 -7.56 -8.84 4.34
N LEU A 90 -7.51 -7.78 3.53
CA LEU A 90 -7.41 -7.89 2.08
C LEU A 90 -6.07 -8.51 1.67
N VAL A 91 -4.97 -8.01 2.22
CA VAL A 91 -3.62 -8.52 1.94
C VAL A 91 -3.45 -9.97 2.40
N ASP A 92 -3.98 -10.33 3.58
CA ASP A 92 -3.96 -11.72 4.07
C ASP A 92 -4.66 -12.66 3.08
N LYS A 93 -5.84 -12.28 2.61
CA LYS A 93 -6.59 -13.05 1.62
C LYS A 93 -5.82 -13.22 0.30
N GLU A 94 -5.13 -12.18 -0.18
CA GLU A 94 -4.30 -12.29 -1.38
C GLU A 94 -3.11 -13.24 -1.20
N VAL A 95 -2.47 -13.20 -0.04
CA VAL A 95 -1.35 -14.09 0.29
C VAL A 95 -1.83 -15.54 0.30
N ASP A 96 -2.96 -15.82 0.95
CA ASP A 96 -3.55 -17.16 0.99
C ASP A 96 -3.93 -17.65 -0.41
N GLN A 97 -4.56 -16.81 -1.23
CA GLN A 97 -4.93 -17.13 -2.61
C GLN A 97 -3.71 -17.46 -3.47
N LYS A 98 -2.64 -16.66 -3.36
CA LYS A 98 -1.38 -16.93 -4.08
C LYS A 98 -0.74 -18.24 -3.62
N ALA A 99 -0.77 -18.52 -2.32
CA ALA A 99 -0.27 -19.78 -1.78
C ALA A 99 -1.07 -21.00 -2.26
N MET A 100 -2.39 -20.86 -2.46
CA MET A 100 -3.24 -21.89 -3.05
C MET A 100 -2.92 -22.12 -4.53
N MET A 101 -2.86 -21.06 -5.35
CA MET A 101 -2.54 -21.16 -6.78
C MET A 101 -1.17 -21.82 -7.00
N ALA A 102 -0.16 -21.44 -6.23
CA ALA A 102 1.17 -22.04 -6.33
C ALA A 102 1.19 -23.54 -5.99
N LYS A 103 0.29 -24.03 -5.12
CA LYS A 103 0.15 -25.47 -4.84
C LYS A 103 -0.55 -26.21 -5.98
N GLU A 104 -1.50 -25.57 -6.65
CA GLU A 104 -2.23 -26.14 -7.79
C GLU A 104 -1.37 -26.19 -9.05
N GLU A 105 -0.61 -25.13 -9.35
CA GLU A 105 0.34 -25.09 -10.46
C GLU A 105 1.45 -26.12 -10.31
N LYS A 106 1.95 -26.36 -9.09
CA LYS A 106 2.95 -27.39 -8.81
C LYS A 106 2.43 -28.83 -8.89
N LYS A 107 1.11 -29.02 -8.91
CA LYS A 107 0.47 -30.34 -9.08
C LYS A 107 0.17 -30.66 -10.55
N LYS A 108 0.25 -29.66 -11.43
CA LYS A 108 0.25 -29.85 -12.89
C LYS A 108 1.65 -30.11 -13.39
#